data_AF-A0A1I2KDS1-F1
#
_entry.id   AF-A0A1I2KDS1-F1
#
_cell.length_a   1.000
_cell.length_b   1.000
_cell.length_c   1.000
_cell.angle_alpha   90.00
_cell.angle_beta   90.00
_cell.angle_gamma   90.00
#
_symmetry.space_group_name_H-M   'P 1'
#
loop_
_entity.id
_entity.type
_entity.pdbx_description
1 polymer ?
#
loop_
_entity_poly.entity_id
_entity_poly.type
_entity_poly.pdbx_seq_one_letter_code
_entity_poly.pdbx_strand_id
1 'polypeptide(L)'
;MKQSYFFSFLILNLLLNILPINAQDLNCIPDIKCYTDWAVEANATVRIVVATLDGQGKRGTGILLNNESRNGRAFLLTAFHVIDLDDDGIISQAERNSILNGNNSFTFKYQTTSCNGNALDLAQYAFVNGAIVRAAYKPTDMALLELVGTIPVDVNYAGWNRAAGTPSSGVIIHHPSGSHARIATSSNITLDSDNQLRARYGTGTIARGSSGAGFFNQNHQVIGQLLGSSKDPFSLWRDDCVGCPASWSCPFYINRLSDSWLGGGTPDTQLKAWLSPNQNLSSISHLIPSRINGAEQVCANNSTTYSLELPATMNAT
;
A
#
# COMPACT_ATOMS: atom_id res chain seq x y z
N MET A 1 21.41 -5.86 42.90
CA MET A 1 20.31 -4.87 42.94
C MET A 1 20.91 -3.52 42.60
N LYS A 2 20.62 -2.82 41.51
CA LYS A 2 19.46 -2.80 40.62
C LYS A 2 19.94 -2.54 39.18
N GLN A 3 19.52 -3.38 38.24
CA GLN A 3 19.26 -2.96 36.87
C GLN A 3 17.99 -2.10 36.89
N SER A 4 18.02 -0.94 36.24
CA SER A 4 16.93 -0.38 35.42
C SER A 4 17.30 1.06 35.06
N TYR A 5 16.77 1.55 33.93
CA TYR A 5 16.88 2.90 33.37
C TYR A 5 18.09 3.18 32.45
N PHE A 6 18.22 2.37 31.39
CA PHE A 6 18.99 2.76 30.19
C PHE A 6 18.27 2.39 28.88
N PHE A 7 16.94 2.52 28.87
CA PHE A 7 16.10 2.37 27.67
C PHE A 7 14.99 3.43 27.70
N SER A 8 15.32 4.69 27.44
CA SER A 8 14.28 5.72 27.16
C SER A 8 14.81 7.02 26.52
N PHE A 9 15.88 6.98 25.71
CA PHE A 9 16.38 8.20 25.04
C PHE A 9 16.96 7.92 23.65
N LEU A 10 16.21 7.20 22.80
CA LEU A 10 16.52 7.09 21.37
C LEU A 10 15.28 7.25 20.47
N ILE A 11 14.30 8.05 20.90
CA ILE A 11 13.15 8.44 20.08
C ILE A 11 13.01 9.96 20.18
N LEU A 12 13.94 10.70 19.59
CA LEU A 12 13.72 12.09 19.22
C LEU A 12 14.75 12.51 18.18
N ASN A 13 14.26 12.97 17.02
CA ASN A 13 14.99 13.48 15.86
C ASN A 13 15.58 12.45 14.90
N LEU A 14 14.74 11.94 13.99
CA LEU A 14 15.20 11.75 12.62
C LEU A 14 14.44 12.71 11.70
N LEU A 15 15.03 13.89 11.49
CA LEU A 15 14.73 14.73 10.34
C LEU A 15 15.26 13.99 9.10
N LEU A 16 14.50 13.02 8.59
CA LEU A 16 14.61 12.72 7.17
C LEU A 16 14.33 14.04 6.44
N ASN A 17 15.20 14.44 5.51
CA ASN A 17 14.97 15.62 4.67
C ASN A 17 13.92 15.29 3.59
N ILE A 18 12.75 14.81 4.04
CA ILE A 18 11.69 14.48 3.13
C ILE A 18 11.10 15.79 2.65
N LEU A 19 11.18 16.04 1.34
CA LEU A 19 10.60 17.23 0.71
C LEU A 19 9.21 17.51 1.30
N PRO A 20 8.90 18.76 1.69
CA PRO A 20 7.63 19.09 2.31
C PRO A 20 6.46 18.57 1.45
N ILE A 21 5.40 18.09 2.11
CA ILE A 21 4.18 17.69 1.40
C ILE A 21 3.73 18.90 0.58
N ASN A 22 3.72 18.79 -0.75
CA ASN A 22 3.16 19.84 -1.57
C ASN A 22 1.63 19.79 -1.42
N ALA A 23 1.08 20.66 -0.58
CA ALA A 23 -0.36 20.72 -0.31
C ALA A 23 -1.18 20.95 -1.60
N GLN A 24 -0.60 21.55 -2.63
CA GLN A 24 -1.24 21.76 -3.92
C GLN A 24 -1.59 20.44 -4.63
N ASP A 25 -0.86 19.36 -4.37
CA ASP A 25 -1.14 18.03 -4.91
C ASP A 25 -2.44 17.44 -4.34
N LEU A 26 -2.90 17.90 -3.17
CA LEU A 26 -4.06 17.33 -2.47
C LEU A 26 -5.37 18.03 -2.81
N ASN A 27 -5.32 19.26 -3.34
CA ASN A 27 -6.49 20.12 -3.51
C ASN A 27 -7.55 19.55 -4.45
N CYS A 28 -7.15 18.61 -5.30
CA CYS A 28 -8.00 18.07 -6.34
C CYS A 28 -8.22 16.55 -6.24
N ILE A 29 -7.62 15.92 -5.23
CA ILE A 29 -7.74 14.48 -4.98
C ILE A 29 -8.67 14.29 -3.78
N PRO A 30 -9.88 13.74 -3.95
CA PRO A 30 -10.83 13.59 -2.86
C PRO A 30 -10.29 12.74 -1.70
N ASP A 31 -10.73 13.08 -0.50
CA ASP A 31 -10.44 12.33 0.71
C ASP A 31 -11.13 10.97 0.69
N ILE A 32 -10.40 9.89 0.98
CA ILE A 32 -10.97 8.53 0.99
C ILE A 32 -12.12 8.43 1.99
N LYS A 33 -12.08 9.23 3.06
CA LYS A 33 -13.13 9.23 4.09
C LYS A 33 -14.51 9.65 3.57
N CYS A 34 -14.57 10.30 2.40
CA CYS A 34 -15.82 10.63 1.71
C CYS A 34 -16.44 9.44 0.94
N TYR A 35 -15.72 8.32 0.81
CA TYR A 35 -16.09 7.16 -0.01
C TYR A 35 -16.19 5.92 0.88
N THR A 36 -17.26 5.84 1.67
CA THR A 36 -17.43 4.78 2.68
C THR A 36 -17.49 3.37 2.09
N ASP A 37 -17.94 3.23 0.84
CA ASP A 37 -18.01 1.94 0.14
C ASP A 37 -16.62 1.36 -0.16
N TRP A 38 -15.57 2.18 -0.05
CA TRP A 38 -14.16 1.79 -0.23
C TRP A 38 -13.40 1.67 1.10
N ALA A 39 -14.11 1.62 2.24
CA ALA A 39 -13.48 1.56 3.56
C ALA A 39 -12.70 0.25 3.79
N VAL A 40 -13.09 -0.85 3.14
CA VAL A 40 -12.40 -2.13 3.29
C VAL A 40 -11.01 -2.06 2.67
N GLU A 41 -10.92 -1.52 1.46
CA GLU A 41 -9.71 -1.34 0.68
C GLU A 41 -8.83 -0.25 1.29
N ALA A 42 -9.43 0.84 1.77
CA ALA A 42 -8.72 1.92 2.46
C ALA A 42 -7.97 1.41 3.70
N ASN A 43 -8.56 0.49 4.46
CA ASN A 43 -7.92 -0.13 5.63
C ASN A 43 -6.83 -1.15 5.27
N ALA A 44 -6.70 -1.53 3.99
CA ALA A 44 -5.60 -2.35 3.50
C ALA A 44 -4.45 -1.49 2.92
N THR A 45 -4.72 -0.24 2.53
CA THR A 45 -3.74 0.69 1.99
C THR A 45 -2.80 1.19 3.10
N VAL A 46 -1.51 1.20 2.80
CA VAL A 46 -0.44 1.56 3.75
C VAL A 46 0.40 2.68 3.16
N ARG A 47 0.70 3.68 3.98
CA ARG A 47 1.66 4.72 3.64
C ARG A 47 3.07 4.21 3.85
N ILE A 48 3.95 4.46 2.89
CA ILE A 48 5.36 4.05 2.97
C ILE A 48 6.23 5.29 3.03
N VAL A 49 7.13 5.32 4.01
CA VAL A 49 8.32 6.16 4.01
C VAL A 49 9.52 5.26 4.23
N VAL A 50 10.48 5.28 3.33
CA VAL A 50 11.74 4.54 3.50
C VAL A 50 12.90 5.52 3.56
N ALA A 51 13.87 5.24 4.41
CA ALA A 51 15.09 6.03 4.47
C ALA A 51 15.96 5.71 3.26
N THR A 52 16.34 6.73 2.50
CA THR A 52 17.34 6.59 1.43
C THR A 52 18.74 6.70 2.01
N LEU A 53 19.73 6.16 1.29
CA LEU A 53 21.14 6.18 1.73
C LEU A 53 21.71 7.60 1.84
N ASP A 54 21.12 8.56 1.12
CA ASP A 54 21.47 9.99 1.16
C ASP A 54 20.68 10.80 2.21
N GLY A 55 19.77 10.18 2.97
CA GLY A 55 19.02 10.81 4.06
C GLY A 55 17.78 11.63 3.66
N GLN A 56 17.41 11.68 2.38
CA GLN A 56 16.24 12.41 1.89
C GLN A 56 14.92 11.67 2.19
N GLY A 57 14.94 10.34 2.10
CA GLY A 57 13.79 9.46 2.25
C GLY A 57 12.88 9.43 1.01
N LYS A 58 12.37 8.25 0.66
CA LYS A 58 11.36 8.06 -0.40
C LYS A 58 9.99 7.87 0.22
N ARG A 59 8.97 8.37 -0.50
CA ARG A 59 7.55 8.21 -0.16
C ARG A 59 6.91 7.29 -1.18
N GLY A 60 6.04 6.42 -0.70
CA GLY A 60 5.26 5.52 -1.53
C GLY A 60 3.95 5.14 -0.87
N THR A 61 3.21 4.31 -1.58
CA THR A 61 2.01 3.63 -1.10
C THR A 61 2.21 2.14 -1.27
N GLY A 62 1.65 1.33 -0.37
CA GLY A 62 1.49 -0.09 -0.59
C GLY A 62 0.07 -0.57 -0.28
N ILE A 63 -0.20 -1.82 -0.60
CA ILE A 63 -1.46 -2.49 -0.32
C ILE A 63 -1.21 -3.86 0.30
N LEU A 64 -1.81 -4.12 1.47
CA LEU A 64 -1.77 -5.45 2.08
C LEU A 64 -2.58 -6.41 1.22
N LEU A 65 -2.01 -7.56 0.86
CA LEU A 65 -2.65 -8.57 0.03
C LEU A 65 -2.99 -9.83 0.83
N ASN A 66 -4.17 -10.38 0.54
CA ASN A 66 -4.53 -11.71 1.01
C ASN A 66 -3.71 -12.77 0.25
N ASN A 67 -3.57 -13.96 0.83
CA ASN A 67 -2.95 -15.12 0.19
C ASN A 67 -3.87 -16.34 0.23
N GLU A 68 -3.53 -17.38 -0.52
CA GLU A 68 -4.35 -18.59 -0.60
C GLU A 68 -4.56 -19.28 0.76
N SER A 69 -3.64 -19.08 1.71
CA SER A 69 -3.74 -19.59 3.08
C SER A 69 -4.61 -18.75 4.01
N ARG A 70 -5.03 -17.55 3.59
CA ARG A 70 -5.87 -16.61 4.36
C ARG A 70 -5.38 -16.39 5.79
N ASN A 71 -4.07 -16.28 5.97
CA ASN A 71 -3.43 -16.34 7.29
C ASN A 71 -3.00 -14.97 7.85
N GLY A 72 -3.37 -13.87 7.20
CA GLY A 72 -3.02 -12.52 7.66
C GLY A 72 -1.52 -12.22 7.64
N ARG A 73 -0.70 -13.00 6.89
CA ARG A 73 0.69 -12.61 6.65
C ARG A 73 0.73 -11.25 5.96
N ALA A 74 1.53 -10.34 6.50
CA ALA A 74 1.59 -8.93 6.13
C ALA A 74 2.30 -8.67 4.80
N PHE A 75 1.86 -9.35 3.75
CA PHE A 75 2.36 -9.16 2.40
C PHE A 75 1.89 -7.81 1.88
N LEU A 76 2.83 -6.88 1.74
CA LEU A 76 2.59 -5.53 1.25
C LEU A 76 3.14 -5.43 -0.17
N LEU A 77 2.25 -5.30 -1.14
CA LEU A 77 2.62 -4.98 -2.52
C LEU A 77 2.92 -3.48 -2.62
N THR A 78 4.03 -3.14 -3.26
CA THR A 78 4.44 -1.78 -3.61
C THR A 78 5.22 -1.80 -4.92
N ALA A 79 5.78 -0.65 -5.31
CA ALA A 79 6.61 -0.51 -6.49
C ALA A 79 8.09 -0.82 -6.21
N PHE A 80 8.80 -1.37 -7.19
CA PHE A 80 10.24 -1.63 -7.10
C PHE A 80 11.01 -0.33 -6.80
N HIS A 81 10.72 0.74 -7.53
CA HIS A 81 11.41 2.01 -7.36
C HIS A 81 11.14 2.70 -6.00
N VAL A 82 10.15 2.24 -5.23
CA VAL A 82 9.92 2.73 -3.86
C VAL A 82 10.97 2.18 -2.91
N ILE A 83 11.51 0.98 -3.18
CA ILE A 83 12.47 0.28 -2.32
C ILE A 83 13.89 0.22 -2.90
N ASP A 84 14.06 0.63 -4.15
CA ASP A 84 15.34 1.02 -4.74
C ASP A 84 15.70 2.39 -4.13
N LEU A 85 16.70 2.44 -3.23
CA LEU A 85 16.95 3.58 -2.36
C LEU A 85 17.96 4.58 -2.94
N ASP A 86 18.72 4.17 -3.94
CA ASP A 86 19.72 4.99 -4.64
C ASP A 86 19.44 5.15 -6.15
N ASP A 87 18.32 4.60 -6.65
CA ASP A 87 17.86 4.70 -8.04
C ASP A 87 18.83 4.06 -9.05
N ASP A 88 19.65 3.10 -8.63
CA ASP A 88 20.56 2.37 -9.52
C ASP A 88 19.87 1.23 -10.29
N GLY A 89 18.63 0.92 -9.90
CA GLY A 89 17.82 -0.12 -10.51
C GLY A 89 18.19 -1.54 -10.08
N ILE A 90 18.77 -1.71 -8.90
CA ILE A 90 19.14 -2.98 -8.27
C ILE A 90 18.61 -2.94 -6.82
N ILE A 91 18.10 -4.06 -6.31
CA ILE A 91 17.80 -4.18 -4.86
C ILE A 91 18.93 -4.95 -4.19
N SER A 92 19.97 -4.21 -3.83
CA SER A 92 21.17 -4.66 -3.16
C SER A 92 20.89 -5.21 -1.75
N GLN A 93 21.88 -5.91 -1.18
CA GLN A 93 21.78 -6.37 0.21
C GLN A 93 21.75 -5.20 1.20
N ALA A 94 22.41 -4.08 0.89
CA ALA A 94 22.40 -2.89 1.73
C ALA A 94 20.99 -2.31 1.83
N GLU A 95 20.27 -2.23 0.71
CA GLU A 95 18.88 -1.76 0.68
C GLU A 95 17.95 -2.73 1.37
N ARG A 96 18.10 -4.05 1.17
CA ARG A 96 17.33 -5.06 1.92
C ARG A 96 17.52 -4.91 3.43
N ASN A 97 18.76 -4.67 3.88
CA ASN A 97 19.05 -4.42 5.28
C ASN A 97 18.45 -3.08 5.76
N SER A 98 18.47 -2.05 4.91
CA SER A 98 17.82 -0.76 5.20
C SER A 98 16.31 -0.92 5.30
N ILE A 99 15.64 -1.65 4.40
CA ILE A 99 14.19 -1.92 4.45
C ILE A 99 13.81 -2.72 5.71
N LEU A 100 14.69 -3.63 6.16
CA LEU A 100 14.46 -4.45 7.35
C LEU A 100 14.69 -3.69 8.66
N ASN A 101 15.81 -2.96 8.79
CA ASN A 101 16.29 -2.42 10.06
C ASN A 101 16.49 -0.89 10.06
N GLY A 102 16.31 -0.23 8.93
CA GLY A 102 16.46 1.21 8.78
C GLY A 102 15.27 1.98 9.32
N ASN A 103 15.37 3.31 9.25
CA ASN A 103 14.36 4.23 9.74
C ASN A 103 13.21 4.38 8.72
N ASN A 104 12.52 3.28 8.45
CA ASN A 104 11.34 3.23 7.59
C ASN A 104 10.07 3.32 8.43
N SER A 105 8.98 3.79 7.85
CA SER A 105 7.66 3.78 8.45
C SER A 105 6.63 3.26 7.46
N PHE A 106 5.95 2.18 7.85
CA PHE A 106 4.77 1.66 7.18
C PHE A 106 3.55 2.02 8.03
N THR A 107 2.90 3.15 7.71
CA THR A 107 1.82 3.72 8.52
C THR A 107 0.46 3.22 8.03
N PHE A 108 -0.32 2.64 8.94
CA PHE A 108 -1.64 2.09 8.64
C PHE A 108 -2.74 3.11 8.89
N LYS A 109 -3.81 3.03 8.09
CA LYS A 109 -5.03 3.83 8.26
C LYS A 109 -4.77 5.33 8.41
N TYR A 110 -3.71 5.83 7.79
CA TYR A 110 -3.40 7.26 7.78
C TYR A 110 -4.40 7.98 6.88
N GLN A 111 -5.57 8.31 7.42
CA GLN A 111 -6.71 8.93 6.75
C GLN A 111 -7.38 9.92 7.72
N THR A 112 -8.21 10.83 7.21
CA THR A 112 -8.94 11.77 8.06
C THR A 112 -10.03 11.08 8.89
N THR A 113 -10.45 11.71 9.97
CA THR A 113 -11.53 11.21 10.84
C THR A 113 -12.92 11.50 10.27
N SER A 114 -13.05 12.52 9.41
CA SER A 114 -14.28 12.91 8.71
C SER A 114 -13.96 13.33 7.28
N CYS A 115 -14.92 13.18 6.36
CA CYS A 115 -14.78 13.64 4.97
C CYS A 115 -14.33 15.11 4.90
N ASN A 116 -13.24 15.38 4.20
CA ASN A 116 -12.60 16.70 4.07
C ASN A 116 -12.18 17.32 5.42
N GLY A 117 -11.98 16.48 6.44
CA GLY A 117 -11.46 16.89 7.74
C GLY A 117 -9.94 17.02 7.72
N ASN A 118 -9.38 17.27 8.91
CA ASN A 118 -7.94 17.23 9.10
C ASN A 118 -7.52 15.81 9.52
N ALA A 119 -6.40 15.33 8.98
CA ALA A 119 -5.76 14.16 9.53
C ALA A 119 -5.26 14.48 10.95
N LEU A 120 -5.31 13.49 11.84
CA LEU A 120 -4.65 13.56 13.14
C LEU A 120 -3.13 13.71 12.97
N ASP A 121 -2.44 14.01 14.06
CA ASP A 121 -0.97 13.96 14.09
C ASP A 121 -0.49 12.56 13.67
N LEU A 122 0.57 12.48 12.86
CA LEU A 122 1.16 11.23 12.39
C LEU A 122 1.52 10.29 13.54
N ALA A 123 1.92 10.82 14.71
CA ALA A 123 2.26 10.03 15.89
C ALA A 123 1.06 9.28 16.50
N GLN A 124 -0.18 9.61 16.11
CA GLN A 124 -1.39 8.94 16.57
C GLN A 124 -1.76 7.72 15.72
N TYR A 125 -1.10 7.50 14.59
CA TYR A 125 -1.37 6.34 13.73
C TYR A 125 -0.42 5.21 14.05
N ALA A 126 -0.92 3.98 13.96
CA ALA A 126 -0.08 2.80 14.10
C ALA A 126 0.85 2.67 12.89
N PHE A 127 2.09 2.26 13.16
CA PHE A 127 3.09 2.00 12.14
C PHE A 127 3.99 0.84 12.56
N VAL A 128 4.67 0.26 11.58
CA VAL A 128 5.79 -0.66 11.80
C VAL A 128 7.05 -0.14 11.11
N ASN A 129 8.20 -0.44 11.69
CA ASN A 129 9.53 -0.06 11.19
C ASN A 129 10.25 -1.33 10.77
N GLY A 130 10.05 -1.79 9.55
CA GLY A 130 10.78 -2.94 9.02
C GLY A 130 9.95 -3.87 8.16
N ALA A 131 10.57 -4.35 7.08
CA ALA A 131 10.01 -5.37 6.22
C ALA A 131 11.10 -6.27 5.62
N ILE A 132 10.73 -7.51 5.29
CA ILE A 132 11.55 -8.41 4.49
C ILE A 132 11.16 -8.24 3.02
N VAL A 133 12.12 -7.96 2.15
CA VAL A 133 11.87 -7.97 0.69
C VAL A 133 11.73 -9.42 0.23
N ARG A 134 10.49 -9.85 -0.06
CA ARG A 134 10.14 -11.21 -0.49
C ARG A 134 10.32 -11.41 -1.99
N ALA A 135 9.90 -10.43 -2.79
CA ALA A 135 10.15 -10.42 -4.21
C ALA A 135 10.37 -8.99 -4.69
N ALA A 136 11.21 -8.81 -5.71
CA ALA A 136 11.38 -7.56 -6.41
C ALA A 136 11.66 -7.85 -7.89
N TYR A 137 10.91 -7.23 -8.79
CA TYR A 137 11.04 -7.44 -10.23
C TYR A 137 10.91 -6.12 -10.98
N LYS A 138 12.07 -5.58 -11.35
CA LYS A 138 12.22 -4.29 -12.05
C LYS A 138 11.43 -4.18 -13.36
N PRO A 139 11.36 -5.19 -14.25
CA PRO A 139 10.64 -5.05 -15.52
C PRO A 139 9.15 -4.74 -15.37
N THR A 140 8.53 -5.12 -14.25
CA THR A 140 7.14 -4.78 -13.92
C THR A 140 7.04 -3.83 -12.72
N ASP A 141 8.15 -3.19 -12.33
CA ASP A 141 8.27 -2.32 -11.15
C ASP A 141 7.54 -2.90 -9.92
N MET A 142 7.66 -4.20 -9.67
CA MET A 142 6.95 -4.88 -8.59
C MET A 142 7.89 -5.09 -7.42
N ALA A 143 7.42 -4.79 -6.21
CA ALA A 143 8.03 -5.24 -4.98
C ALA A 143 6.97 -5.83 -4.03
N LEU A 144 7.24 -7.01 -3.51
CA LEU A 144 6.47 -7.64 -2.46
C LEU A 144 7.30 -7.66 -1.18
N LEU A 145 6.81 -6.95 -0.17
CA LEU A 145 7.39 -6.90 1.16
C LEU A 145 6.58 -7.80 2.10
N GLU A 146 7.21 -8.30 3.15
CA GLU A 146 6.52 -8.83 4.32
C GLU A 146 6.88 -7.99 5.54
N LEU A 147 5.91 -7.26 6.07
CA LEU A 147 6.13 -6.38 7.21
C LEU A 147 6.50 -7.19 8.47
N VAL A 148 7.45 -6.68 9.23
CA VAL A 148 7.96 -7.32 10.46
C VAL A 148 7.49 -6.51 11.66
N GLY A 149 6.78 -7.16 12.58
CA GLY A 149 6.25 -6.54 13.79
C GLY A 149 4.77 -6.84 14.01
N THR A 150 4.19 -6.22 15.03
CA THR A 150 2.76 -6.37 15.34
C THR A 150 1.95 -5.50 14.39
N ILE A 151 1.25 -6.15 13.47
CA ILE A 151 0.29 -5.48 12.59
C ILE A 151 -0.96 -5.11 13.40
N PRO A 152 -1.51 -3.89 13.26
CA PRO A 152 -2.74 -3.53 13.94
C PRO A 152 -3.86 -4.51 13.58
N VAL A 153 -4.62 -4.95 14.59
CA VAL A 153 -5.72 -5.91 14.41
C VAL A 153 -6.85 -5.38 13.53
N ASP A 154 -6.79 -4.09 13.18
CA ASP A 154 -7.82 -3.39 12.47
C ASP A 154 -7.58 -3.09 10.99
N VAL A 155 -6.51 -3.65 10.43
CA VAL A 155 -6.25 -3.62 8.99
C VAL A 155 -6.96 -4.75 8.26
N ASN A 156 -7.16 -4.55 6.95
CA ASN A 156 -7.67 -5.58 6.06
C ASN A 156 -6.57 -6.05 5.10
N TYR A 157 -6.80 -7.19 4.45
CA TYR A 157 -5.93 -7.71 3.39
C TYR A 157 -6.75 -7.76 2.11
N ALA A 158 -6.33 -7.00 1.11
CA ALA A 158 -7.06 -6.86 -0.13
C ALA A 158 -7.11 -8.19 -0.90
N GLY A 159 -8.29 -8.47 -1.47
CA GLY A 159 -8.43 -9.49 -2.49
C GLY A 159 -7.72 -9.03 -3.77
N TRP A 160 -7.39 -9.99 -4.62
CA TRP A 160 -6.70 -9.72 -5.87
C TRP A 160 -7.22 -10.58 -7.01
N ASN A 161 -6.98 -10.14 -8.24
CA ASN A 161 -7.36 -10.83 -9.46
C ASN A 161 -6.28 -10.59 -10.52
N ARG A 162 -5.68 -11.68 -11.00
CA ARG A 162 -4.59 -11.63 -12.00
C ARG A 162 -5.06 -11.96 -13.41
N ALA A 163 -6.37 -11.97 -13.66
CA ALA A 163 -6.90 -12.25 -14.99
C ALA A 163 -6.49 -11.15 -15.98
N ALA A 164 -6.28 -11.55 -17.24
CA ALA A 164 -5.75 -10.68 -18.28
C ALA A 164 -6.78 -9.69 -18.88
N GLY A 165 -7.98 -9.54 -18.31
CA GLY A 165 -9.01 -8.61 -18.79
C GLY A 165 -8.70 -7.14 -18.49
N THR A 166 -9.22 -6.23 -19.33
CA THR A 166 -9.30 -4.80 -19.02
C THR A 166 -10.54 -4.57 -18.14
N PRO A 167 -10.42 -3.93 -16.97
CA PRO A 167 -11.59 -3.65 -16.13
C PRO A 167 -12.46 -2.54 -16.74
N SER A 168 -13.77 -2.58 -16.45
CA SER A 168 -14.71 -1.54 -16.90
C SER A 168 -14.62 -0.24 -16.09
N SER A 169 -14.14 -0.35 -14.85
CA SER A 169 -13.85 0.78 -13.97
C SER A 169 -12.69 0.45 -13.07
N GLY A 170 -12.04 1.49 -12.54
CA GLY A 170 -10.86 1.35 -11.74
C GLY A 170 -10.82 2.39 -10.64
N VAL A 171 -10.29 1.98 -9.49
CA VAL A 171 -10.11 2.85 -8.33
C VAL A 171 -8.70 2.67 -7.80
N ILE A 172 -8.12 3.76 -7.33
CA ILE A 172 -6.85 3.75 -6.63
C ILE A 172 -7.00 4.49 -5.32
N ILE A 173 -6.47 3.89 -4.25
CA ILE A 173 -6.41 4.50 -2.92
C ILE A 173 -4.94 4.64 -2.58
N HIS A 174 -4.50 5.87 -2.33
CA HIS A 174 -3.08 6.20 -2.33
C HIS A 174 -2.72 7.31 -1.35
N HIS A 175 -1.43 7.47 -1.07
CA HIS A 175 -0.87 8.51 -0.22
C HIS A 175 -0.11 9.56 -1.06
N PRO A 176 -0.82 10.46 -1.77
CA PRO A 176 -0.18 11.49 -2.58
C PRO A 176 0.69 12.40 -1.72
N SER A 177 1.91 12.61 -2.17
CA SER A 177 3.01 13.28 -1.47
C SER A 177 3.27 12.73 -0.07
N GLY A 178 2.91 11.47 0.21
CA GLY A 178 2.96 10.87 1.54
C GLY A 178 2.00 11.53 2.53
N SER A 179 0.91 12.12 2.04
CA SER A 179 -0.18 12.63 2.88
C SER A 179 -1.12 11.51 3.30
N HIS A 180 -2.19 11.86 3.99
CA HIS A 180 -3.27 10.93 4.33
C HIS A 180 -3.94 10.39 3.07
N ALA A 181 -4.56 9.21 3.19
CA ALA A 181 -5.10 8.46 2.08
C ALA A 181 -6.14 9.27 1.29
N ARG A 182 -6.03 9.22 -0.03
CA ARG A 182 -6.92 9.85 -1.00
C ARG A 182 -7.36 8.81 -2.03
N ILE A 183 -8.38 9.16 -2.81
CA ILE A 183 -8.98 8.27 -3.81
C ILE A 183 -9.06 8.94 -5.18
N ALA A 184 -8.81 8.17 -6.23
CA ALA A 184 -9.13 8.55 -7.60
C ALA A 184 -9.86 7.41 -8.32
N THR A 185 -10.81 7.77 -9.19
CA THR A 185 -11.66 6.81 -9.92
C THR A 185 -11.58 7.04 -11.43
N SER A 186 -11.65 5.95 -12.18
CA SER A 186 -11.52 5.95 -13.63
C SER A 186 -12.56 5.02 -14.26
N SER A 187 -13.19 5.51 -15.34
CA SER A 187 -13.95 4.72 -16.31
C SER A 187 -13.25 4.71 -17.69
N ASN A 188 -12.04 5.27 -17.77
CA ASN A 188 -11.24 5.36 -18.98
C ASN A 188 -9.95 4.58 -18.77
N ILE A 189 -10.04 3.28 -19.04
CA ILE A 189 -8.98 2.30 -18.82
C ILE A 189 -8.72 1.58 -20.13
N THR A 190 -7.45 1.54 -20.53
CA THR A 190 -7.02 0.95 -21.80
C THR A 190 -5.81 0.07 -21.60
N LEU A 191 -5.67 -0.97 -22.41
CA LEU A 191 -4.41 -1.68 -22.61
C LEU A 191 -3.74 -1.10 -23.85
N ASP A 192 -2.42 -0.92 -23.79
CA ASP A 192 -1.64 -0.61 -24.99
C ASP A 192 -1.04 -1.86 -25.64
N SER A 193 -0.26 -1.64 -26.71
CA SER A 193 0.36 -2.70 -27.50
C SER A 193 1.29 -3.62 -26.71
N ASP A 194 1.84 -3.14 -25.59
CA ASP A 194 2.77 -3.88 -24.74
C ASP A 194 2.03 -4.55 -23.57
N ASN A 195 0.69 -4.64 -23.65
CA ASN A 195 -0.19 -5.18 -22.61
C ASN A 195 -0.15 -4.39 -21.28
N GLN A 196 0.37 -3.16 -21.31
CA GLN A 196 0.43 -2.29 -20.15
C GLN A 196 -0.92 -1.58 -19.93
N LEU A 197 -1.43 -1.64 -18.70
CA LEU A 197 -2.68 -1.01 -18.32
C LEU A 197 -2.48 0.49 -18.05
N ARG A 198 -3.36 1.32 -18.60
CA ARG A 198 -3.38 2.76 -18.42
C ARG A 198 -4.74 3.23 -17.93
N ALA A 199 -4.77 4.14 -16.97
CA ALA A 199 -5.99 4.76 -16.48
C ALA A 199 -5.90 6.29 -16.59
N ARG A 200 -7.00 6.92 -17.02
CA ARG A 200 -7.23 8.36 -16.91
C ARG A 200 -8.34 8.59 -15.90
N TYR A 201 -8.09 9.39 -14.88
CA TYR A 201 -9.02 9.55 -13.77
C TYR A 201 -10.08 10.61 -14.08
N GLY A 202 -11.34 10.26 -13.88
CA GLY A 202 -12.47 11.18 -13.99
C GLY A 202 -12.76 11.92 -12.69
N THR A 203 -12.35 11.35 -11.56
CA THR A 203 -12.41 11.96 -10.22
C THR A 203 -11.08 11.75 -9.53
N GLY A 204 -10.55 12.81 -8.92
CA GLY A 204 -9.19 12.78 -8.37
C GLY A 204 -8.13 12.61 -9.44
N THR A 205 -6.90 12.42 -8.99
CA THR A 205 -5.73 12.19 -9.83
C THR A 205 -4.60 11.59 -9.00
N ILE A 206 -3.44 11.38 -9.62
CA ILE A 206 -2.24 10.84 -9.01
C ILE A 206 -1.21 11.95 -8.80
N ALA A 207 -0.44 11.84 -7.71
CA ALA A 207 0.72 12.69 -7.44
C ALA A 207 1.92 11.84 -7.00
N ARG A 208 3.10 12.45 -6.88
CA ARG A 208 4.31 11.79 -6.33
C ARG A 208 3.99 11.11 -5.00
N GLY A 209 4.64 10.00 -4.67
CA GLY A 209 4.32 9.22 -3.45
C GLY A 209 3.11 8.29 -3.55
N SER A 210 2.31 8.39 -4.61
CA SER A 210 1.24 7.42 -4.90
C SER A 210 1.80 6.08 -5.41
N SER A 211 3.05 6.06 -5.86
CA SER A 211 3.75 4.89 -6.38
C SER A 211 3.55 3.65 -5.52
N GLY A 212 3.26 2.51 -6.14
CA GLY A 212 2.99 1.25 -5.47
C GLY A 212 1.56 1.05 -4.95
N ALA A 213 0.70 2.07 -5.03
CA ALA A 213 -0.71 1.95 -4.66
C ALA A 213 -1.43 0.86 -5.48
N GLY A 214 -2.26 0.06 -4.81
CA GLY A 214 -3.08 -0.95 -5.45
C GLY A 214 -4.15 -0.35 -6.35
N PHE A 215 -4.26 -0.85 -7.58
CA PHE A 215 -5.32 -0.49 -8.52
C PHE A 215 -6.41 -1.56 -8.49
N PHE A 216 -7.61 -1.16 -8.10
CA PHE A 216 -8.77 -2.03 -7.93
C PHE A 216 -9.64 -2.04 -9.17
N ASN A 217 -10.18 -3.21 -9.53
CA ASN A 217 -11.20 -3.34 -10.57
C ASN A 217 -12.62 -3.07 -10.02
N GLN A 218 -13.64 -3.19 -10.87
CA GLN A 218 -15.05 -3.03 -10.52
C GLN A 218 -15.56 -4.00 -9.43
N ASN A 219 -14.83 -5.10 -9.19
CA ASN A 219 -15.17 -6.10 -8.16
C ASN A 219 -14.36 -5.90 -6.88
N HIS A 220 -13.75 -4.72 -6.68
CA HIS A 220 -12.95 -4.38 -5.50
C HIS A 220 -11.67 -5.24 -5.33
N GLN A 221 -11.19 -5.88 -6.41
CA GLN A 221 -9.98 -6.70 -6.36
C GLN A 221 -8.79 -5.94 -6.93
N VAL A 222 -7.63 -6.04 -6.26
CA VAL A 222 -6.36 -5.52 -6.80
C VAL A 222 -6.01 -6.28 -8.08
N ILE A 223 -5.77 -5.56 -9.17
CA ILE A 223 -5.33 -6.12 -10.46
C ILE A 223 -3.92 -5.67 -10.86
N GLY A 224 -3.32 -4.76 -10.09
CA GLY A 224 -1.98 -4.26 -10.30
C GLY A 224 -1.60 -3.19 -9.29
N GLN A 225 -0.39 -2.65 -9.43
CA GLN A 225 0.10 -1.51 -8.67
C GLN A 225 0.49 -0.35 -9.58
N LEU A 226 0.37 0.87 -9.08
CA LEU A 226 0.76 2.08 -9.81
C LEU A 226 2.28 2.15 -10.00
N LEU A 227 2.68 2.34 -11.25
CA LEU A 227 4.03 2.70 -11.67
C LEU A 227 4.25 4.22 -11.59
N GLY A 228 3.46 4.98 -12.36
CA GLY A 228 3.65 6.42 -12.51
C GLY A 228 2.95 6.97 -13.75
N SER A 229 3.37 8.14 -14.23
CA SER A 229 2.85 8.78 -15.45
C SER A 229 3.67 8.45 -16.70
N SER A 230 4.61 7.51 -16.59
CA SER A 230 5.46 7.00 -17.66
C SER A 230 5.52 5.47 -17.58
N LYS A 231 5.80 4.85 -18.73
CA LYS A 231 6.13 3.42 -18.80
C LYS A 231 7.53 3.11 -18.30
N ASP A 232 8.41 4.09 -18.34
CA ASP A 232 9.81 3.91 -17.99
C ASP A 232 9.96 3.91 -16.46
N PRO A 233 10.41 2.81 -15.84
CA PRO A 233 10.66 2.76 -14.41
C PRO A 233 11.77 3.72 -13.94
N PHE A 234 12.55 4.30 -14.84
CA PHE A 234 13.58 5.30 -14.54
C PHE A 234 13.16 6.74 -14.82
N SER A 235 12.02 6.95 -15.50
CA SER A 235 11.47 8.28 -15.80
C SER A 235 9.99 8.33 -15.39
N LEU A 236 9.76 8.07 -14.11
CA LEU A 236 8.44 7.74 -13.55
C LEU A 236 7.41 8.89 -13.62
N TRP A 237 7.89 10.13 -13.73
CA TRP A 237 7.08 11.34 -13.71
C TRP A 237 7.36 12.19 -14.93
N ARG A 238 6.33 12.48 -15.71
CA ARG A 238 6.37 13.51 -16.73
C ARG A 238 6.03 14.83 -16.02
N ASP A 239 6.84 15.86 -16.23
CA ASP A 239 6.64 17.15 -15.54
C ASP A 239 5.28 17.79 -15.85
N ASP A 240 4.71 17.53 -17.03
CA ASP A 240 3.36 17.94 -17.43
C ASP A 240 2.23 17.13 -16.76
N CYS A 241 2.58 16.12 -15.97
CA CYS A 241 1.66 15.23 -15.24
C CYS A 241 1.80 15.35 -13.71
N VAL A 242 2.48 16.38 -13.21
CA VAL A 242 2.65 16.60 -11.77
C VAL A 242 1.65 17.63 -11.27
N GLY A 243 0.96 17.29 -10.18
CA GLY A 243 0.09 18.20 -9.46
C GLY A 243 -1.26 18.45 -10.14
N CYS A 244 -2.07 19.24 -9.44
CA CYS A 244 -3.42 19.59 -9.82
C CYS A 244 -3.46 20.95 -10.54
N PRO A 245 -4.16 21.12 -11.68
CA PRO A 245 -4.97 20.12 -12.40
C PRO A 245 -4.24 19.40 -13.55
N ALA A 246 -2.94 19.66 -13.78
CA ALA A 246 -2.20 19.17 -14.94
C ALA A 246 -2.33 17.64 -15.15
N SER A 247 -2.27 16.89 -14.05
CA SER A 247 -2.37 15.43 -14.03
C SER A 247 -3.71 14.84 -14.50
N TRP A 248 -4.81 15.61 -14.55
CA TRP A 248 -6.10 15.09 -15.07
C TRP A 248 -6.05 14.66 -16.53
N SER A 249 -5.17 15.28 -17.31
CA SER A 249 -5.03 14.97 -18.73
C SER A 249 -4.00 13.87 -19.01
N CYS A 250 -3.45 13.25 -17.96
CA CYS A 250 -2.40 12.25 -18.08
C CYS A 250 -2.90 10.82 -17.92
N PRO A 251 -2.42 9.88 -18.77
CA PRO A 251 -2.55 8.47 -18.47
C PRO A 251 -1.55 8.07 -17.38
N PHE A 252 -2.01 7.33 -16.40
CA PHE A 252 -1.16 6.69 -15.40
C PHE A 252 -1.07 5.20 -15.66
N TYR A 253 0.12 4.64 -15.46
CA TYR A 253 0.47 3.28 -15.80
C TYR A 253 0.36 2.37 -14.57
N ILE A 254 -0.31 1.24 -14.76
CA ILE A 254 -0.55 0.24 -13.73
C ILE A 254 0.13 -1.05 -14.20
N ASN A 255 1.09 -1.53 -13.42
CA ASN A 255 1.72 -2.83 -13.65
C ASN A 255 0.83 -3.93 -13.11
N ARG A 256 0.51 -4.89 -13.98
CA ARG A 256 -0.54 -5.86 -13.72
C ARG A 256 0.00 -7.01 -12.90
N LEU A 257 -0.83 -7.53 -11.99
CA LEU A 257 -0.48 -8.74 -11.25
C LEU A 257 -0.22 -9.93 -12.18
N SER A 258 -0.87 -9.97 -13.36
CA SER A 258 -0.64 -11.00 -14.38
C SER A 258 0.83 -11.07 -14.81
N ASP A 259 1.47 -9.91 -14.95
CA ASP A 259 2.81 -9.78 -15.52
C ASP A 259 3.85 -10.06 -14.44
N SER A 260 3.58 -9.63 -13.20
CA SER A 260 4.42 -9.93 -12.03
C SER A 260 4.15 -11.32 -11.43
N TRP A 261 3.15 -12.07 -11.91
CA TRP A 261 2.73 -13.33 -11.29
C TRP A 261 3.83 -14.37 -11.31
N LEU A 262 4.42 -14.57 -12.49
CA LEU A 262 5.60 -15.41 -12.71
C LEU A 262 6.89 -14.58 -12.77
N GLY A 263 6.79 -13.29 -13.07
CA GLY A 263 7.90 -12.34 -13.09
C GLY A 263 9.16 -12.92 -13.75
N GLY A 264 10.28 -12.93 -13.01
CA GLY A 264 11.57 -13.49 -13.47
C GLY A 264 11.71 -15.01 -13.36
N GLY A 265 10.65 -15.73 -12.97
CA GLY A 265 10.64 -17.20 -12.86
C GLY A 265 11.19 -17.75 -11.54
N THR A 266 11.59 -16.91 -10.59
CA THR A 266 12.11 -17.31 -9.28
C THR A 266 11.24 -16.76 -8.14
N PRO A 267 11.23 -17.38 -6.94
CA PRO A 267 10.50 -16.84 -5.79
C PRO A 267 10.83 -15.37 -5.45
N ASP A 268 12.08 -14.96 -5.65
CA ASP A 268 12.54 -13.59 -5.37
C ASP A 268 12.13 -12.57 -6.43
N THR A 269 11.48 -12.99 -7.51
CA THR A 269 11.11 -12.14 -8.64
C THR A 269 9.64 -12.30 -9.05
N GLN A 270 8.81 -13.00 -8.26
CA GLN A 270 7.44 -13.32 -8.65
C GLN A 270 6.45 -13.26 -7.47
N LEU A 271 5.17 -12.96 -7.76
CA LEU A 271 4.11 -12.94 -6.75
C LEU A 271 3.57 -14.35 -6.41
N LYS A 272 3.54 -15.26 -7.39
CA LYS A 272 2.95 -16.60 -7.23
C LYS A 272 3.49 -17.35 -6.01
N ALA A 273 4.81 -17.32 -5.81
CA ALA A 273 5.49 -18.04 -4.74
C ALA A 273 5.02 -17.65 -3.33
N TRP A 274 4.44 -16.45 -3.19
CA TRP A 274 4.03 -15.88 -1.90
C TRP A 274 2.51 -15.83 -1.74
N LEU A 275 1.79 -15.47 -2.80
CA LEU A 275 0.34 -15.25 -2.74
C LEU A 275 -0.47 -16.52 -3.01
N SER A 276 0.00 -17.41 -3.91
CA SER A 276 -0.68 -18.67 -4.18
C SER A 276 0.29 -19.75 -4.69
N PRO A 277 1.23 -20.21 -3.84
CA PRO A 277 2.26 -21.17 -4.25
C PRO A 277 1.71 -22.54 -4.67
N ASN A 278 0.59 -22.98 -4.08
CA ASN A 278 0.07 -24.33 -4.31
C ASN A 278 -1.09 -24.36 -5.32
N GLN A 279 -2.09 -23.50 -5.14
CA GLN A 279 -3.32 -23.57 -5.94
C GLN A 279 -3.25 -22.76 -7.24
N ASN A 280 -2.28 -21.83 -7.34
CA ASN A 280 -2.14 -20.92 -8.49
C ASN A 280 -3.45 -20.18 -8.84
N LEU A 281 -4.18 -19.74 -7.81
CA LEU A 281 -5.50 -19.09 -7.93
C LEU A 281 -5.46 -17.94 -8.96
N SER A 282 -6.56 -17.76 -9.70
CA SER A 282 -6.74 -16.61 -10.59
C SER A 282 -7.22 -15.36 -9.85
N SER A 283 -7.92 -15.55 -8.73
CA SER A 283 -8.38 -14.47 -7.87
C SER A 283 -8.70 -14.98 -6.46
N ILE A 284 -8.77 -14.05 -5.51
CA ILE A 284 -9.22 -14.30 -4.14
C ILE A 284 -9.97 -13.06 -3.61
N SER A 285 -10.90 -13.28 -2.66
CA SER A 285 -11.57 -12.21 -1.94
C SER A 285 -10.68 -11.57 -0.88
N HIS A 286 -11.09 -10.42 -0.36
CA HIS A 286 -10.49 -9.83 0.84
C HIS A 286 -10.47 -10.83 2.00
N LEU A 287 -9.46 -10.67 2.86
CA LEU A 287 -9.47 -11.21 4.21
C LEU A 287 -9.70 -10.04 5.16
N ILE A 288 -10.84 -10.07 5.84
CA ILE A 288 -11.21 -9.15 6.91
C ILE A 288 -11.03 -9.93 8.22
N PRO A 289 -10.04 -9.59 9.05
CA PRO A 289 -9.87 -10.25 10.34
C PRO A 289 -11.13 -10.09 11.20
N SER A 290 -11.56 -11.18 11.86
CA SER A 290 -12.66 -11.11 12.83
C SER A 290 -12.22 -10.32 14.05
N ARG A 291 -13.14 -9.56 14.65
CA ARG A 291 -12.84 -8.70 15.80
C ARG A 291 -13.61 -9.17 17.01
N ILE A 292 -12.95 -9.19 18.16
CA ILE A 292 -13.62 -9.34 19.45
C ILE A 292 -13.71 -7.95 20.07
N ASN A 293 -14.93 -7.44 20.20
CA ASN A 293 -15.22 -6.18 20.87
C ASN A 293 -15.73 -6.47 22.28
N GLY A 294 -15.14 -5.87 23.30
CA GLY A 294 -15.57 -6.00 24.68
C GLY A 294 -14.58 -5.32 25.64
N ALA A 295 -14.76 -5.51 26.94
CA ALA A 295 -13.90 -4.86 27.92
C ALA A 295 -12.44 -5.32 27.79
N GLU A 296 -11.48 -4.42 27.97
CA GLU A 296 -10.04 -4.72 27.90
C GLU A 296 -9.58 -5.74 28.96
N GLN A 297 -10.37 -5.93 30.03
CA GLN A 297 -10.16 -6.95 31.05
C GLN A 297 -11.32 -7.94 31.14
N VAL A 298 -11.00 -9.22 30.96
CA VAL A 298 -11.95 -10.34 31.02
C VAL A 298 -12.53 -10.55 32.44
N CYS A 299 -11.87 -10.02 33.48
CA CYS A 299 -12.20 -10.33 34.87
C CYS A 299 -12.36 -9.11 35.79
N ALA A 300 -12.61 -7.91 35.24
CA ALA A 300 -12.76 -6.71 36.07
C ALA A 300 -14.04 -6.71 36.92
N ASN A 301 -15.09 -7.40 36.46
CA ASN A 301 -16.37 -7.58 37.15
C ASN A 301 -16.88 -9.02 36.90
N ASN A 302 -17.73 -9.57 37.79
CA ASN A 302 -18.22 -10.96 37.76
C ASN A 302 -18.94 -11.41 36.46
N SER A 303 -19.13 -10.53 35.47
CA SER A 303 -19.60 -10.85 34.13
C SER A 303 -19.17 -9.76 33.14
N THR A 304 -18.51 -10.14 32.05
CA THR A 304 -18.17 -9.27 30.91
C THR A 304 -18.72 -9.89 29.63
N THR A 305 -19.38 -9.09 28.79
CA THR A 305 -19.87 -9.53 27.47
C THR A 305 -18.89 -9.12 26.39
N TYR A 306 -18.54 -10.07 25.52
CA TYR A 306 -17.75 -9.84 24.31
C TYR A 306 -18.63 -10.12 23.09
N SER A 307 -18.50 -9.27 22.08
CA SER A 307 -19.14 -9.42 20.77
C SER A 307 -18.09 -9.81 19.75
N LEU A 308 -18.32 -10.90 19.02
CA LEU A 308 -17.50 -11.27 17.88
C LEU A 308 -18.11 -10.68 16.61
N GLU A 309 -17.43 -9.71 16.01
CA GLU A 309 -17.77 -9.22 14.69
C GLU A 309 -17.12 -10.14 13.65
N LEU A 310 -17.97 -10.97 13.03
CA LEU A 310 -17.59 -11.81 11.91
C LEU A 310 -17.70 -11.00 10.61
N PRO A 311 -16.79 -11.22 9.63
CA PRO A 311 -16.97 -10.72 8.27
C PRO A 311 -18.32 -11.19 7.72
N ALA A 312 -19.00 -10.36 6.92
CA ALA A 312 -20.31 -10.67 6.34
C ALA A 312 -20.38 -11.98 5.51
N THR A 313 -19.24 -12.58 5.20
CA THR A 313 -19.10 -13.85 4.46
C THR A 313 -18.99 -15.09 5.35
N MET A 314 -18.96 -14.94 6.67
CA MET A 314 -18.89 -16.04 7.64
C MET A 314 -20.27 -16.23 8.28
N ASN A 315 -21.01 -17.26 7.83
CA ASN A 315 -22.20 -17.71 8.54
C ASN A 315 -21.77 -18.38 9.85
N ALA A 316 -22.28 -17.91 10.98
CA ALA A 316 -22.14 -18.61 12.25
C ALA A 316 -22.95 -19.91 12.20
N THR A 317 -22.25 -21.05 12.18
CA THR A 317 -22.80 -22.37 12.48
C THR A 317 -22.27 -22.82 13.83
#